data_AF-K9QHM4-F1
#
_entry.id   AF-K9QHM4-F1
#
_cell.length_a   1.000
_cell.length_b   1.000
_cell.length_c   1.000
_cell.angle_alpha   90.00
_cell.angle_beta   90.00
_cell.angle_gamma   90.00
#
_symmetry.space_group_name_H-M   'P 1'
#
loop_
_entity.id
_entity.type
_entity.pdbx_description
1 polymer ?
#
loop_
_entity_poly.entity_id
_entity_poly.type
_entity_poly.pdbx_seq_one_letter_code
_entity_poly.pdbx_strand_id
1 'polypeptide(L)'
;MSIYLDLSPELEKQLSHEASELKLTLSEYILRVLSSRQAITNPPKTGAELVAYWQSEGIINSRPDITDSQAYARQLRHKAETREQA
;
A
#
# COMPACT_ATOMS: atom_id res chain seq x y z
N MET A 1 18.00 11.54 19.42
CA MET A 1 18.83 10.46 18.88
C MET A 1 18.90 10.65 17.37
N SER A 2 20.09 10.59 16.78
CA SER A 2 20.29 10.84 15.34
C SER A 2 20.65 9.53 14.64
N ILE A 3 20.04 9.28 13.49
CA ILE A 3 20.29 8.10 12.65
C ILE A 3 20.66 8.62 11.26
N TYR A 4 21.75 8.12 10.70
CA TYR A 4 22.17 8.42 9.33
C TYR A 4 21.73 7.27 8.44
N LEU A 5 21.10 7.60 7.31
CA LEU A 5 20.60 6.67 6.31
C LEU A 5 21.27 7.02 4.98
N ASP A 6 22.13 6.14 4.49
CA ASP A 6 22.68 6.26 3.16
C ASP A 6 21.65 5.74 2.16
N LEU A 7 21.06 6.65 1.38
CA LEU A 7 20.08 6.33 0.34
C LEU A 7 20.79 6.28 -1.02
N SER A 8 20.36 5.36 -1.88
CA SER A 8 20.76 5.45 -3.29
C SER A 8 20.12 6.69 -3.94
N PRO A 9 20.77 7.30 -4.96
CA PRO A 9 20.23 8.49 -5.63
C PRO A 9 18.82 8.26 -6.20
N GLU A 10 18.55 7.06 -6.70
CA GLU A 10 17.23 6.70 -7.22
C GLU A 10 16.17 6.70 -6.11
N LEU A 11 16.50 6.15 -4.94
CA LEU A 11 15.58 6.04 -3.82
C LEU A 11 15.28 7.41 -3.21
N GLU A 12 16.30 8.26 -3.06
CA GLU A 12 16.13 9.63 -2.60
C GLU A 12 15.17 10.41 -3.51
N LYS A 13 15.30 10.25 -4.83
CA LYS A 13 14.43 10.89 -5.82
C LYS A 13 12.99 10.40 -5.71
N GLN A 14 12.78 9.10 -5.55
CA GLN A 14 11.44 8.51 -5.38
C GLN A 14 10.76 9.03 -4.11
N LEU A 15 11.45 8.98 -2.97
CA LEU A 15 10.92 9.46 -1.69
C LEU A 15 10.63 10.97 -1.72
N SER A 16 11.47 11.75 -2.40
CA SER A 16 11.25 13.19 -2.58
C SER A 16 10.02 13.50 -3.42
N HIS A 17 9.77 12.68 -4.45
CA HIS A 17 8.58 12.81 -5.28
C HIS A 17 7.31 12.50 -4.47
N GLU A 18 7.28 11.39 -3.75
CA GLU A 18 6.15 11.01 -2.88
C GLU A 18 5.89 12.06 -1.81
N ALA A 19 6.94 12.60 -1.20
CA ALA A 19 6.84 13.71 -0.24
C ALA A 19 6.17 14.94 -0.85
N SER A 20 6.53 15.29 -2.09
CA SER A 20 5.97 16.44 -2.81
C SER A 20 4.47 16.30 -3.11
N GLU A 21 4.02 15.10 -3.47
CA GLU A 21 2.60 14.82 -3.71
C GLU A 21 1.77 15.00 -2.43
N LEU A 22 2.36 14.67 -1.29
CA LEU A 22 1.75 14.82 0.04
C LEU A 22 1.98 16.20 0.66
N LYS A 23 2.65 17.13 -0.04
CA LYS A 23 3.04 18.47 0.46
C LYS A 23 3.85 18.42 1.75
N LEU A 24 4.72 17.42 1.86
CA LEU A 24 5.64 17.22 2.98
C LEU A 24 7.08 17.49 2.53
N THR A 25 7.94 17.88 3.47
CA THR A 25 9.39 17.81 3.27
C THR A 25 9.86 16.35 3.25
N LEU A 26 11.00 16.08 2.62
CA LEU A 26 11.59 14.75 2.60
C LEU A 26 11.79 14.19 4.03
N SER A 27 12.24 15.04 4.97
CA SER A 27 12.45 14.65 6.36
C SER A 27 11.14 14.28 7.06
N GLU A 28 10.08 15.08 6.90
CA GLU A 28 8.76 14.76 7.45
C GLU A 28 8.19 13.47 6.86
N TYR A 29 8.37 13.27 5.56
CA TYR A 29 7.95 12.07 4.87
C TYR A 29 8.71 10.82 5.37
N ILE A 30 10.03 10.90 5.50
CA ILE A 30 10.85 9.81 6.06
C ILE A 30 10.41 9.49 7.49
N LEU A 31 10.18 10.50 8.34
CA LEU A 31 9.68 10.27 9.69
C LEU A 31 8.31 9.59 9.68
N ARG A 32 7.42 9.99 8.77
CA ARG A 32 6.11 9.35 8.59
C ARG A 32 6.27 7.88 8.19
N VAL A 33 7.13 7.56 7.23
CA VAL A 33 7.41 6.18 6.80
C VAL A 33 8.01 5.33 7.94
N LEU A 34 8.95 5.90 8.69
CA LEU A 34 9.55 5.22 9.84
C LEU A 34 8.54 5.00 10.98
N SER A 35 7.61 5.94 11.18
CA SER A 35 6.55 5.86 12.19
C SER A 35 5.40 4.96 11.76
N SER A 36 5.13 4.86 10.45
CA SER A 36 4.11 4.00 9.88
C SER A 36 4.52 2.54 9.79
N ARG A 37 5.58 2.13 10.50
CA ARG A 37 5.88 0.71 10.77
C ARG A 37 4.82 0.12 11.70
N GLN A 38 3.58 0.09 11.26
CA GLN A 38 2.60 -0.87 11.74
C GLN A 38 2.96 -2.21 11.09
N ALA A 39 3.94 -2.89 11.67
CA ALA A 39 3.80 -4.33 11.72
C ALA A 39 2.46 -4.57 12.42
N ILE A 40 1.54 -5.31 11.79
CA ILE A 40 0.30 -5.69 12.47
C ILE A 40 0.76 -6.48 13.71
N THR A 41 0.75 -5.84 14.88
CA THR A 41 1.38 -6.36 16.10
C THR A 41 0.68 -7.65 16.55
N ASN A 42 -0.56 -7.84 16.13
CA ASN A 42 -1.30 -9.08 16.19
C ASN A 42 -2.04 -9.29 14.87
N PRO A 43 -1.41 -9.96 13.87
CA PRO A 43 -2.10 -10.23 12.62
C PRO A 43 -3.33 -11.11 12.90
N PRO A 44 -4.44 -10.89 12.19
CA PRO A 44 -5.64 -11.71 12.32
C PRO A 44 -5.29 -13.17 12.06
N LYS A 45 -5.66 -14.05 13.00
CA LYS A 45 -5.34 -15.49 12.97
C LYS A 45 -6.46 -16.31 12.36
N THR A 46 -7.66 -15.74 12.28
CA THR A 46 -8.86 -16.37 11.73
C THR A 46 -9.46 -15.51 10.62
N GLY A 47 -10.27 -16.13 9.76
CA GLY A 47 -10.98 -15.39 8.71
C GLY A 47 -11.92 -14.31 9.26
N ALA A 48 -12.55 -14.56 10.41
CA ALA A 48 -13.42 -13.58 11.07
C ALA A 48 -12.62 -12.36 11.56
N GLU A 49 -11.46 -12.58 12.19
CA GLU A 49 -10.57 -11.51 12.62
C GLU A 49 -10.06 -10.69 11.43
N LEU A 50 -9.78 -11.34 10.30
CA LEU A 50 -9.31 -10.66 9.09
C LEU A 50 -10.38 -9.73 8.51
N VAL A 51 -11.64 -10.20 8.45
CA VAL A 51 -12.76 -9.36 8.00
C VAL A 51 -12.99 -8.19 8.95
N ALA A 52 -12.92 -8.41 10.26
CA ALA A 52 -13.06 -7.35 11.25
C ALA A 52 -11.96 -6.28 11.11
N TYR A 53 -10.71 -6.70 10.88
CA TYR A 53 -9.60 -5.81 10.60
C TYR A 53 -9.80 -4.98 9.33
N TRP A 54 -10.21 -5.61 8.22
CA TRP A 54 -10.49 -4.88 6.98
C TRP A 54 -11.63 -3.87 7.14
N GLN A 55 -12.62 -4.17 7.97
CA GLN A 55 -13.69 -3.24 8.27
C GLN A 55 -13.18 -2.03 9.08
N SER A 56 -12.33 -2.23 10.09
CA SER A 56 -11.76 -1.14 10.90
C SER A 56 -10.82 -0.23 10.10
N GLU A 57 -10.08 -0.80 9.16
CA GLU A 57 -9.21 -0.06 8.22
C GLU A 57 -9.98 0.58 7.06
N GLY A 58 -11.31 0.44 7.00
CA GLY A 58 -12.15 1.03 5.93
C GLY A 58 -11.93 0.42 4.54
N ILE A 59 -11.35 -0.78 4.47
CA ILE A 59 -11.07 -1.48 3.21
C ILE A 59 -12.36 -2.05 2.60
N ILE A 60 -13.30 -2.51 3.43
CA ILE A 60 -14.60 -2.99 2.97
C ILE A 60 -15.36 -1.82 2.31
N ASN A 61 -15.83 -2.04 1.08
CA ASN A 61 -16.48 -1.04 0.22
C ASN A 61 -15.59 0.09 -0.33
N SER A 62 -14.26 0.00 -0.18
CA SER A 62 -13.32 0.99 -0.74
C SER A 62 -13.29 1.05 -2.28
N ARG A 63 -13.82 0.03 -2.96
CA ARG A 63 -13.87 -0.09 -4.43
C ARG A 63 -15.30 -0.15 -4.96
N PRO A 64 -16.07 0.94 -4.86
CA PRO A 64 -17.46 0.98 -5.34
C PRO A 64 -17.57 0.87 -6.87
N ASP A 65 -16.47 1.11 -7.59
CA ASP A 65 -16.36 0.93 -9.03
C ASP A 65 -16.44 -0.55 -9.46
N ILE A 66 -16.18 -1.49 -8.55
CA ILE A 66 -16.28 -2.93 -8.81
C ILE A 66 -17.65 -3.44 -8.34
N THR A 67 -18.62 -3.46 -9.24
CA THR A 67 -19.99 -3.93 -8.94
C THR A 67 -20.11 -5.45 -8.91
N ASP A 68 -19.37 -6.16 -9.76
CA ASP A 68 -19.25 -7.63 -9.76
C ASP A 68 -17.79 -8.02 -9.57
N SER A 69 -17.45 -8.38 -8.33
CA SER A 69 -16.10 -8.75 -7.94
C SER A 69 -15.60 -10.01 -8.66
N GLN A 70 -16.50 -10.95 -9.00
CA GLN A 70 -16.11 -12.18 -9.68
C GLN A 70 -15.80 -11.91 -11.16
N ALA A 71 -16.64 -11.15 -11.85
CA ALA A 71 -16.39 -10.75 -13.23
C ALA A 71 -15.10 -9.95 -13.35
N TYR A 72 -14.87 -9.00 -12.43
CA TYR A 72 -13.64 -8.22 -12.37
C TYR A 72 -12.40 -9.11 -12.14
N ALA A 73 -12.47 -10.08 -11.24
CA ALA A 73 -11.38 -11.02 -11.00
C ALA A 73 -11.07 -11.91 -12.21
N ARG A 74 -12.10 -12.33 -12.98
CA ARG A 74 -11.91 -13.06 -14.24
C ARG A 74 -11.20 -12.20 -15.29
N GLN A 75 -11.63 -10.95 -15.45
CA GLN A 75 -10.97 -9.99 -16.36
C GLN A 75 -9.52 -9.74 -15.98
N LEU A 76 -9.22 -9.61 -14.68
CA LEU A 76 -7.87 -9.42 -14.18
C LEU A 76 -6.97 -10.62 -14.52
N ARG A 77 -7.46 -11.85 -14.32
CA ARG A 77 -6.75 -13.09 -14.69
C ARG A 77 -6.48 -13.17 -16.19
N HIS A 78 -7.50 -12.95 -17.01
CA HIS A 78 -7.34 -12.96 -18.47
C HIS A 78 -6.32 -11.93 -18.94
N LYS A 79 -6.35 -10.70 -18.39
CA LYS A 79 -5.36 -9.67 -18.73
C LYS A 79 -3.94 -10.05 -18.34
N ALA A 80 -3.75 -10.72 -17.21
CA ALA A 80 -2.44 -11.19 -16.76
C ALA A 80 -1.92 -12.33 -17.66
N GLU A 81 -2.78 -13.30 -17.98
CA GLU A 81 -2.46 -14.44 -18.84
C GLU A 81 -2.07 -14.01 -20.27
N THR A 82 -2.74 -13.01 -20.84
CA THR A 82 -2.41 -12.50 -22.19
C THR A 82 -1.26 -11.49 -22.21
N ARG A 83 -0.74 -11.08 -21.03
CA ARG A 83 0.30 -10.03 -20.92
C ARG A 83 1.66 -10.49 -21.43
N GLU A 84 1.93 -11.80 -21.44
CA GLU A 84 3.16 -12.38 -21.97
C GLU A 84 3.15 -12.57 -23.50
N GLN A 85 2.03 -12.25 -24.18
CA GLN A 85 1.89 -12.44 -25.63
C GLN A 85 2.07 -11.15 -26.47
N ALA A 86 2.60 -10.06 -25.89
CA ALA A 86 2.87 -8.81 -26.58
C ALA A 86 4.36 -8.53 -26.72
#